data_AF-A0AAV3PSZ9-F1
#
_entry.id   AF-A0AAV3PSZ9-F1
#
_cell.length_a   1.000
_cell.length_b   1.000
_cell.length_c   1.000
_cell.angle_alpha   90.00
_cell.angle_beta   90.00
_cell.angle_gamma   90.00
#
_symmetry.space_group_name_H-M   'P 1'
#
loop_
_entity.id
_entity.type
_entity.pdbx_description
1 polymer ?
#
loop_
_entity_poly.entity_id
_entity_poly.type
_entity_poly.pdbx_seq_one_letter_code
_entity_poly.pdbx_strand_id
1 'polypeptide(L)'
;MSNSSSSLLETLLLLSNQIGEAISKAHYTPQEGLEISIKSTLFSLLPNSSSISQNQLKFKIVDFSLCCAALASASSASYSQLCWVPNSLSEKAVLAFKKLSDAYFSVFQENCFVGFGEFGVLGNEKKLVIELLPKVLILIKQKIKESSIDTSDDADRISAASARVPVAFAILAAYQFKWFITQVHF
;
A
#
# COMPACT_ATOMS: atom_id res chain seq x y z
N MET A 1 -21.50 11.10 -13.40
CA MET A 1 -20.22 10.76 -12.72
C MET A 1 -20.40 10.07 -11.37
N SER A 2 -21.48 10.28 -10.62
CA SER A 2 -21.69 9.68 -9.30
C SER A 2 -21.81 8.14 -9.31
N ASN A 3 -22.49 7.57 -10.30
CA ASN A 3 -22.71 6.11 -10.38
C ASN A 3 -21.39 5.35 -10.62
N SER A 4 -20.51 5.88 -11.47
CA SER A 4 -19.21 5.28 -11.78
C SER A 4 -18.24 5.37 -10.58
N SER A 5 -18.29 6.45 -9.79
CA SER A 5 -17.51 6.52 -8.55
C SER A 5 -18.00 5.55 -7.47
N SER A 6 -19.32 5.26 -7.46
CA SER A 6 -19.91 4.27 -6.56
C SER A 6 -19.44 2.86 -6.89
N SER A 7 -19.41 2.49 -8.18
CA SER A 7 -18.95 1.17 -8.60
C SER A 7 -17.46 0.93 -8.32
N LEU A 8 -16.62 1.96 -8.43
CA LEU A 8 -15.21 1.90 -8.02
C LEU A 8 -15.06 1.69 -6.51
N LEU A 9 -15.85 2.40 -5.71
CA LEU A 9 -15.85 2.26 -4.25
C LEU A 9 -16.31 0.85 -3.83
N GLU A 10 -17.38 0.33 -4.45
CA GLU A 10 -17.85 -1.03 -4.24
C GLU A 10 -16.78 -2.07 -4.59
N THR A 11 -16.09 -1.89 -5.72
CA THR A 11 -14.99 -2.76 -6.14
C THR A 11 -13.83 -2.70 -5.14
N LEU A 12 -13.46 -1.50 -4.68
CA LEU A 12 -12.42 -1.29 -3.69
C LEU A 12 -12.76 -1.99 -2.36
N LEU A 13 -13.99 -1.86 -1.87
CA LEU A 13 -14.44 -2.52 -0.64
C LEU A 13 -14.46 -4.05 -0.79
N LEU A 14 -14.95 -4.56 -1.93
CA LEU A 14 -14.98 -6.00 -2.22
C LEU A 14 -13.56 -6.58 -2.19
N LEU A 15 -12.62 -5.94 -2.89
CA LEU A 15 -11.22 -6.38 -2.92
C LEU A 15 -10.56 -6.27 -1.54
N SER A 16 -10.89 -5.22 -0.78
CA SER A 16 -10.36 -5.00 0.57
C SER A 16 -10.84 -6.06 1.55
N ASN A 17 -12.12 -6.45 1.47
CA ASN A 17 -12.65 -7.54 2.28
C ASN A 17 -11.97 -8.87 1.93
N GLN A 18 -11.78 -9.17 0.64
CA GLN A 18 -11.10 -10.39 0.20
C GLN A 18 -9.65 -10.47 0.70
N ILE A 19 -8.91 -9.37 0.61
CA ILE A 19 -7.54 -9.29 1.14
C ILE A 19 -7.56 -9.38 2.68
N GLY A 20 -8.47 -8.67 3.34
CA GLY A 20 -8.60 -8.66 4.80
C GLY A 20 -8.91 -10.03 5.39
N GLU A 21 -9.78 -10.80 4.75
CA GLU A 21 -10.05 -12.20 5.10
C GLU A 21 -8.80 -13.08 4.92
N ALA A 22 -8.08 -12.90 3.81
CA ALA A 22 -6.88 -13.68 3.52
C ALA A 22 -5.73 -13.34 4.48
N ILE A 23 -5.56 -12.07 4.86
CA ILE A 23 -4.64 -11.64 5.92
C ILE A 23 -5.04 -12.28 7.25
N SER A 24 -6.33 -12.25 7.60
CA SER A 24 -6.84 -12.82 8.86
C SER A 24 -6.52 -14.31 8.97
N LYS A 25 -6.74 -15.07 7.88
CA LYS A 25 -6.46 -16.51 7.78
C LYS A 25 -4.96 -16.86 7.76
N ALA A 26 -4.09 -15.94 7.38
CA ALA A 26 -2.65 -16.20 7.35
C ALA A 26 -2.10 -16.37 8.78
N HIS A 27 -1.37 -17.48 8.98
CA HIS A 27 -0.70 -17.78 10.24
C HIS A 27 0.38 -16.73 10.50
N TYR A 28 0.15 -15.90 11.51
CA TYR A 28 1.09 -14.88 11.94
C TYR A 28 1.70 -15.31 13.25
N THR A 29 2.99 -15.60 13.22
CA THR A 29 3.78 -15.76 14.44
C THR A 29 4.35 -14.39 14.77
N PRO A 30 3.89 -13.69 15.82
CA PRO A 30 4.49 -12.44 16.24
C PRO A 30 5.96 -12.70 16.56
N GLN A 31 6.87 -11.92 15.97
CA GLN A 31 8.28 -12.04 16.30
C GLN A 31 8.49 -11.48 17.71
N GLU A 32 9.17 -12.25 18.57
CA GLU A 32 9.56 -11.80 19.91
C GLU A 32 10.36 -10.48 19.82
N GLY A 33 9.90 -9.45 20.53
CA GLY A 33 10.58 -8.15 20.60
C GLY A 33 10.06 -7.06 19.65
N LEU A 34 9.10 -7.34 18.75
CA LEU A 34 8.39 -6.30 18.00
C LEU A 34 7.14 -5.85 18.76
N GLU A 35 7.17 -4.64 19.32
CA GLU A 35 6.02 -4.00 19.97
C GLU A 35 4.87 -3.71 18.98
N ILE A 36 5.13 -3.79 17.68
CA ILE A 36 4.19 -3.48 16.60
C ILE A 36 3.91 -4.69 15.70
N SER A 37 2.61 -4.96 15.49
CA SER A 37 2.15 -5.94 14.52
C SER A 37 2.04 -5.33 13.12
N ILE A 38 2.87 -5.80 12.19
CA ILE A 38 2.79 -5.38 10.78
C ILE A 38 1.50 -5.91 10.14
N LYS A 39 1.00 -7.04 10.61
CA LYS A 39 -0.29 -7.58 10.20
C LYS A 39 -1.44 -6.61 10.51
N SER A 40 -1.49 -6.03 11.71
CA SER A 40 -2.53 -5.03 12.04
C SER A 40 -2.36 -3.73 11.26
N THR A 41 -1.12 -3.33 10.96
CA THR A 41 -0.83 -2.17 10.11
C THR A 41 -1.38 -2.36 8.70
N LEU A 42 -1.09 -3.51 8.06
CA LEU A 42 -1.62 -3.82 6.73
C LEU A 42 -3.15 -3.91 6.74
N PHE A 43 -3.72 -4.46 7.80
CA PHE A 43 -5.17 -4.49 7.99
C PHE A 43 -5.77 -3.07 8.11
N SER A 44 -5.09 -2.15 8.79
CA SER A 44 -5.54 -0.75 8.95
C SER A 44 -5.53 0.06 7.66
N LEU A 45 -4.72 -0.35 6.67
CA LEU A 45 -4.67 0.28 5.35
C LEU A 45 -5.87 -0.12 4.47
N LEU A 46 -6.60 -1.18 4.83
CA LEU A 46 -7.76 -1.62 4.07
C LEU A 46 -8.97 -0.72 4.39
N PRO A 47 -9.65 -0.16 3.38
CA PRO A 47 -10.89 0.56 3.60
C PRO A 47 -11.96 -0.37 4.18
N ASN A 48 -12.54 0.04 5.31
CA ASN A 48 -13.48 -0.73 6.11
C ASN A 48 -14.88 -0.10 6.20
N SER A 49 -15.09 1.06 5.56
CA SER A 49 -16.34 1.81 5.65
C SER A 49 -16.85 2.19 4.26
N SER A 50 -18.15 2.03 4.06
CA SER A 50 -18.87 2.47 2.86
C SER A 50 -19.10 3.98 2.81
N SER A 51 -18.83 4.72 3.91
CA SER A 51 -18.99 6.18 4.00
C SER A 51 -17.74 6.93 3.50
N ILE A 52 -17.11 6.46 2.43
CA ILE A 52 -15.93 7.12 1.84
C ILE A 52 -16.41 8.22 0.90
N SER A 53 -16.10 9.47 1.22
CA SER A 53 -16.35 10.59 0.31
C SER A 53 -15.44 10.50 -0.92
N GLN A 54 -15.85 11.10 -2.04
CA GLN A 54 -15.04 11.11 -3.27
C GLN A 54 -13.64 11.69 -3.07
N ASN A 55 -13.49 12.68 -2.18
CA ASN A 55 -12.19 13.26 -1.83
C ASN A 55 -11.29 12.27 -1.07
N GLN A 56 -11.89 11.37 -0.29
CA GLN A 56 -11.19 10.31 0.46
C GLN A 56 -10.89 9.08 -0.41
N LEU A 57 -11.66 8.86 -1.48
CA LEU A 57 -11.51 7.70 -2.38
C LEU A 57 -10.09 7.60 -2.95
N LYS A 58 -9.49 8.73 -3.37
CA LYS A 58 -8.11 8.75 -3.88
C LYS A 58 -7.09 8.34 -2.83
N PHE A 59 -7.26 8.76 -1.58
CA PHE A 59 -6.38 8.33 -0.48
C PHE A 59 -6.55 6.86 -0.16
N LYS A 60 -7.79 6.35 -0.16
CA LYS A 60 -8.07 4.92 0.06
C LYS A 60 -7.52 4.02 -1.05
N ILE A 61 -7.52 4.49 -2.29
CA ILE A 61 -6.85 3.80 -3.41
C ILE A 61 -5.34 3.73 -3.16
N VAL A 62 -4.71 4.82 -2.68
CA VAL A 62 -3.29 4.82 -2.32
C VAL A 62 -3.02 3.84 -1.17
N ASP A 63 -3.80 3.89 -0.08
CA ASP A 63 -3.64 3.00 1.08
C ASP A 63 -3.77 1.53 0.69
N PHE A 64 -4.80 1.20 -0.09
CA PHE A 64 -5.01 -0.15 -0.61
C PHE A 64 -3.86 -0.60 -1.52
N SER A 65 -3.37 0.29 -2.38
CA SER A 65 -2.24 0.01 -3.27
C SER A 65 -0.95 -0.23 -2.49
N LEU A 66 -0.71 0.53 -1.42
CA LEU A 66 0.40 0.30 -0.49
C LEU A 66 0.28 -1.04 0.23
N CYS A 67 -0.93 -1.45 0.62
CA CYS A 67 -1.17 -2.78 1.20
C CYS A 67 -0.85 -3.88 0.18
N CYS A 68 -1.35 -3.76 -1.05
CA CYS A 68 -1.07 -4.72 -2.13
C CYS A 68 0.43 -4.81 -2.43
N ALA A 69 1.12 -3.66 -2.51
CA ALA A 69 2.56 -3.61 -2.75
C ALA A 69 3.36 -4.31 -1.65
N ALA A 70 2.99 -4.12 -0.38
CA ALA A 70 3.65 -4.79 0.74
C ALA A 70 3.44 -6.32 0.69
N LEU A 71 2.21 -6.77 0.45
CA LEU A 71 1.90 -8.19 0.33
C LEU A 71 2.58 -8.84 -0.88
N ALA A 72 2.61 -8.16 -2.02
CA ALA A 72 3.28 -8.65 -3.22
C ALA A 72 4.80 -8.72 -3.03
N SER A 73 5.38 -7.74 -2.33
CA SER A 73 6.81 -7.72 -1.99
C SER A 73 7.24 -8.91 -1.15
N ALA A 74 6.33 -9.45 -0.33
CA ALA A 74 6.63 -10.54 0.59
C ALA A 74 7.17 -11.81 -0.11
N SER A 75 6.72 -12.07 -1.35
CA SER A 75 7.23 -13.17 -2.18
C SER A 75 8.74 -13.12 -2.46
N SER A 76 9.33 -11.92 -2.38
CA SER A 76 10.74 -11.65 -2.63
C SER A 76 11.46 -11.06 -1.41
N ALA A 77 10.79 -11.02 -0.26
CA ALA A 77 11.30 -10.38 0.94
C ALA A 77 12.21 -11.34 1.71
N SER A 78 13.44 -10.88 1.94
CA SER A 78 14.39 -11.51 2.87
C SER A 78 14.25 -10.97 4.31
N TYR A 79 13.23 -10.12 4.56
CA TYR A 79 12.99 -9.49 5.85
C TYR A 79 11.93 -10.26 6.65
N SER A 80 12.27 -10.60 7.89
CA SER A 80 11.52 -11.57 8.72
C SER A 80 10.08 -11.20 9.04
N GLN A 81 9.76 -9.92 8.89
CA GLN A 81 8.48 -9.29 9.17
C GLN A 81 7.42 -9.53 8.09
N LEU A 82 7.82 -9.94 6.89
CA LEU A 82 6.90 -10.30 5.80
C LEU A 82 6.94 -11.79 5.48
N CYS A 83 7.83 -12.57 6.12
CA CYS A 83 7.97 -14.02 5.90
C CYS A 83 6.74 -14.84 6.28
N TRP A 84 5.79 -14.28 7.03
CA TRP A 84 4.52 -14.94 7.36
C TRP A 84 3.47 -14.86 6.22
N VAL A 85 3.69 -14.00 5.23
CA VAL A 85 2.74 -13.81 4.11
C VAL A 85 2.93 -14.99 3.14
N PRO A 86 1.90 -15.83 2.93
CA PRO A 86 2.01 -16.93 1.97
C PRO A 86 2.02 -16.40 0.53
N ASN A 87 2.71 -17.10 -0.37
CA ASN A 87 2.78 -16.72 -1.80
C ASN A 87 1.39 -16.59 -2.44
N SER A 88 0.42 -17.40 -2.03
CA SER A 88 -0.97 -17.31 -2.48
C SER A 88 -1.64 -15.99 -2.11
N LEU A 89 -1.24 -15.34 -1.00
CA LEU A 89 -1.71 -14.01 -0.61
C LEU A 89 -1.00 -12.92 -1.43
N SER A 90 0.31 -13.08 -1.70
CA SER A 90 1.04 -12.18 -2.59
C SER A 90 0.44 -12.16 -4.00
N GLU A 91 0.12 -13.32 -4.57
CA GLU A 91 -0.55 -13.43 -5.88
C GLU A 91 -1.94 -12.79 -5.87
N LYS A 92 -2.73 -13.02 -4.82
CA LYS A 92 -4.05 -12.38 -4.65
C LYS A 92 -3.92 -10.86 -4.58
N ALA A 93 -2.91 -10.33 -3.92
CA ALA A 93 -2.66 -8.89 -3.84
C ALA A 93 -2.35 -8.28 -5.21
N VAL A 94 -1.52 -8.95 -6.03
CA VAL A 94 -1.22 -8.51 -7.41
C VAL A 94 -2.49 -8.53 -8.27
N LEU A 95 -3.28 -9.60 -8.21
CA LEU A 95 -4.53 -9.72 -8.95
C LEU A 95 -5.57 -8.67 -8.50
N ALA A 96 -5.65 -8.39 -7.20
CA ALA A 96 -6.54 -7.38 -6.66
C ALA A 96 -6.13 -5.97 -7.12
N PHE A 97 -4.83 -5.66 -7.12
CA PHE A 97 -4.33 -4.40 -7.65
C PHE A 97 -4.66 -4.25 -9.15
N LYS A 98 -4.49 -5.31 -9.95
CA LYS A 98 -4.88 -5.31 -11.36
C LYS A 98 -6.37 -5.01 -11.55
N LYS A 99 -7.25 -5.71 -10.82
CA LYS A 99 -8.71 -5.46 -10.88
C LYS A 99 -9.08 -4.04 -10.46
N LEU A 100 -8.41 -3.50 -9.45
CA LEU A 100 -8.60 -2.10 -9.06
C LEU A 100 -8.17 -1.15 -10.17
N SER A 101 -7.05 -1.41 -10.84
CA SER A 101 -6.58 -0.58 -11.94
C SER A 101 -7.56 -0.57 -13.13
N ASP A 102 -8.13 -1.73 -13.47
CA ASP A 102 -9.15 -1.82 -14.52
C ASP A 102 -10.40 -1.02 -14.15
N ALA A 103 -10.88 -1.15 -12.91
CA ALA A 103 -12.02 -0.40 -12.40
C ALA A 103 -11.72 1.12 -12.36
N TYR A 104 -10.50 1.51 -11.99
CA TYR A 104 -10.08 2.90 -11.91
C TYR A 104 -10.10 3.57 -13.29
N PHE A 105 -9.45 2.98 -14.29
CA PHE A 105 -9.42 3.54 -15.64
C PHE A 105 -10.75 3.43 -16.38
N SER A 106 -11.62 2.49 -16.01
CA SER A 106 -13.00 2.43 -16.52
C SER A 106 -13.84 3.64 -16.05
N VAL A 107 -13.48 4.26 -14.93
CA VAL A 107 -14.21 5.40 -14.34
C VAL A 107 -13.56 6.73 -14.70
N PHE A 108 -12.23 6.78 -14.78
CA PHE A 108 -11.45 7.99 -15.05
C PHE A 108 -10.94 8.09 -16.50
N GLN A 109 -11.57 7.36 -17.41
CA GLN A 109 -11.14 7.10 -18.80
C GLN A 109 -10.75 8.37 -19.61
N GLU A 110 -11.29 9.54 -19.26
CA GLU A 110 -11.06 10.80 -19.98
C GLU A 110 -9.99 11.73 -19.38
N ASN A 111 -9.56 11.55 -18.12
CA ASN A 111 -8.73 12.55 -17.42
C ASN A 111 -7.32 12.09 -17.00
N CYS A 112 -6.98 10.80 -17.13
CA CYS A 112 -5.74 10.28 -16.54
C CYS A 112 -4.49 10.33 -17.44
N PHE A 113 -4.59 10.65 -18.74
CA PHE A 113 -3.44 10.60 -19.65
C PHE A 113 -3.34 11.82 -20.58
N VAL A 114 -3.38 13.02 -20.02
CA VAL A 114 -2.97 14.24 -20.74
C VAL A 114 -1.49 14.48 -20.44
N GLY A 115 -0.58 13.88 -21.22
CA GLY A 115 0.83 14.33 -21.19
C GLY A 115 1.94 13.35 -21.59
N PHE A 116 1.69 12.05 -21.76
CA PHE A 116 2.75 11.08 -22.07
C PHE A 116 2.36 10.21 -23.28
N GLY A 117 2.67 10.71 -24.47
CA GLY A 117 2.25 10.18 -25.78
C GLY A 117 2.73 8.77 -26.15
N GLU A 118 3.57 8.12 -25.34
CA GLU A 118 4.10 6.77 -25.63
C GLU A 118 3.59 5.67 -24.67
N PHE A 119 2.85 6.03 -23.61
CA PHE A 119 2.37 5.09 -22.60
C PHE A 119 0.99 4.48 -22.92
N GLY A 120 0.42 4.78 -24.08
CA GLY A 120 -0.88 4.26 -24.51
C GLY A 120 -0.95 2.73 -24.52
N VAL A 121 0.18 2.07 -24.80
CA VAL A 121 0.34 0.61 -24.90
C VAL A 121 0.57 -0.07 -23.53
N LEU A 122 0.78 0.69 -22.46
CA LEU A 122 0.96 0.10 -21.12
C LEU A 122 -0.36 -0.47 -20.58
N GLY A 123 -0.26 -1.62 -19.90
CA GLY A 123 -1.37 -2.20 -19.14
C GLY A 123 -1.86 -1.26 -18.04
N ASN A 124 -3.15 -1.36 -17.71
CA ASN A 124 -3.82 -0.49 -16.73
C ASN A 124 -3.12 -0.51 -15.37
N GLU A 125 -2.56 -1.65 -14.97
CA GLU A 125 -1.81 -1.80 -13.74
C GLU A 125 -0.58 -0.90 -13.70
N LYS A 126 0.19 -0.84 -14.79
CA LYS A 126 1.39 0.00 -14.88
C LYS A 126 1.03 1.48 -14.95
N LYS A 127 -0.07 1.81 -15.64
CA LYS A 127 -0.62 3.16 -15.68
C LYS A 127 -1.01 3.66 -14.29
N LEU A 128 -1.68 2.82 -13.49
CA LEU A 128 -2.05 3.18 -12.11
C LEU A 128 -0.80 3.35 -11.23
N VAL A 129 0.20 2.48 -11.39
CA VAL A 129 1.48 2.61 -10.68
C VAL A 129 2.12 3.96 -10.95
N ILE A 130 2.23 4.38 -12.23
CA ILE A 130 2.82 5.67 -12.61
C ILE A 130 2.04 6.84 -12.01
N GLU A 131 0.70 6.79 -12.00
CA GLU A 131 -0.13 7.83 -11.41
C GLU A 131 0.02 7.92 -9.89
N LEU A 132 0.17 6.79 -9.20
CA LEU A 132 0.31 6.74 -7.75
C LEU A 132 1.74 7.01 -7.27
N LEU A 133 2.75 6.78 -8.11
CA LEU A 133 4.17 6.86 -7.74
C LEU A 133 4.56 8.19 -7.08
N PRO A 134 4.17 9.39 -7.58
CA PRO A 134 4.51 10.66 -6.92
C PRO A 134 3.96 10.77 -5.50
N LYS A 135 2.72 10.29 -5.28
CA LYS A 135 2.06 10.32 -3.97
C LYS A 135 2.72 9.34 -3.01
N VAL A 136 3.00 8.13 -3.50
CA VAL A 136 3.69 7.08 -2.74
C VAL A 136 5.09 7.55 -2.32
N LEU A 137 5.84 8.20 -3.23
CA LEU A 137 7.18 8.69 -2.95
C LEU A 137 7.20 9.74 -1.82
N ILE A 138 6.23 10.65 -1.79
CA ILE A 138 6.09 11.63 -0.70
C ILE A 138 5.81 10.92 0.63
N LEU A 139 4.86 9.97 0.66
CA LEU A 139 4.49 9.22 1.87
C LEU A 139 5.66 8.39 2.41
N ILE A 140 6.41 7.73 1.53
CA ILE A 140 7.57 6.92 1.92
C ILE A 140 8.69 7.81 2.44
N LYS A 141 8.97 8.95 1.78
CA LYS A 141 9.95 9.93 2.26
C LYS A 141 9.59 10.45 3.66
N GLN A 142 8.31 10.72 3.91
CA GLN A 142 7.84 11.15 5.22
C GLN A 142 8.05 10.06 6.28
N LYS A 143 7.63 8.82 6.01
CA LYS A 143 7.82 7.68 6.94
C LYS A 143 9.29 7.41 7.25
N ILE A 144 10.18 7.53 6.26
CA ILE A 144 11.63 7.36 6.47
C ILE A 144 12.16 8.51 7.34
N LYS A 145 11.78 9.76 7.07
CA LYS A 145 12.20 10.93 7.86
C LYS A 145 11.76 10.81 9.32
N GLU A 146 10.53 10.37 9.56
CA GLU A 146 9.99 10.14 10.91
C GLU A 146 10.71 9.00 11.64
N SER A 147 11.19 7.99 10.89
CA SER A 147 11.97 6.87 11.43
C SER A 147 13.48 7.16 11.57
N SER A 148 14.01 8.23 10.98
CA SER A 148 15.45 8.54 10.91
C SER A 148 15.87 9.71 11.81
N ILE A 149 15.05 10.10 12.78
CA ILE A 149 15.44 11.09 13.79
C ILE A 149 16.49 10.43 14.69
N ASP A 150 17.75 10.63 14.32
CA ASP A 150 18.92 10.21 15.06
C ASP A 150 19.17 11.17 16.23
N THR A 151 19.39 10.58 17.39
CA THR A 151 19.57 11.27 18.67
C THR A 151 21.01 11.74 18.81
N SER A 152 21.30 12.97 18.43
CA SER A 152 22.53 13.66 18.87
C SER A 152 22.28 14.71 19.97
N ASP A 153 21.05 14.83 20.49
CA ASP A 153 20.73 15.75 21.59
C ASP A 153 20.27 14.96 22.82
N ASP A 154 21.19 14.86 23.77
CA ASP A 154 21.21 13.97 24.94
C ASP A 154 20.33 14.46 26.11
N ALA A 155 19.20 15.14 25.85
CA ALA A 155 18.46 15.83 26.91
C ALA A 155 17.16 15.17 27.41
N ASP A 156 16.49 14.30 26.64
CA ASP A 156 15.14 13.82 27.03
C ASP A 156 14.91 12.31 26.81
N ARG A 157 15.62 11.49 27.57
CA ARG A 157 15.56 10.01 27.44
C ARG A 157 14.38 9.31 28.13
N ILE A 158 13.48 10.00 28.85
CA ILE A 158 12.46 9.30 29.68
C ILE A 158 11.00 9.55 29.24
N SER A 159 10.70 10.59 28.44
CA SER A 159 9.33 10.82 27.93
C SER A 159 9.07 10.42 26.47
N ALA A 160 10.12 10.10 25.70
CA ALA A 160 10.03 9.99 24.23
C ALA A 160 10.00 8.56 23.66
N ALA A 161 9.88 7.52 24.50
CA ALA A 161 9.86 6.12 24.04
C ALA A 161 8.58 5.74 23.27
N SER A 162 7.45 6.42 23.52
CA SER A 162 6.14 6.16 22.90
C SER A 162 5.96 6.81 21.51
N ALA A 163 6.82 7.77 21.14
CA ALA A 163 6.67 8.57 19.91
C ALA A 163 7.55 8.10 18.73
N ARG A 164 8.35 7.03 18.90
CA ARG A 164 9.28 6.55 17.88
C ARG A 164 8.53 5.68 16.87
N VAL A 165 8.44 6.11 15.61
CA VAL A 165 7.99 5.25 14.50
C VAL A 165 9.00 4.12 14.33
N PRO A 166 8.65 2.84 14.58
CA PRO A 166 9.66 1.79 14.55
C PRO A 166 10.25 1.56 13.17
N VAL A 167 11.53 1.22 13.14
CA VAL A 167 12.32 0.91 11.93
C VAL A 167 11.61 -0.09 11.02
N ALA A 168 10.82 -0.99 11.60
CA ALA A 168 9.95 -1.91 10.88
C ALA A 168 9.03 -1.22 9.85
N PHE A 169 8.54 -0.01 10.11
CA PHE A 169 7.73 0.77 9.16
C PHE A 169 8.55 1.36 8.03
N ALA A 170 9.76 1.85 8.29
CA ALA A 170 10.66 2.32 7.25
C ALA A 170 11.05 1.19 6.30
N ILE A 171 11.30 -0.01 6.85
CA ILE A 171 11.61 -1.19 6.04
C ILE A 171 10.40 -1.63 5.23
N LEU A 172 9.20 -1.68 5.83
CA LEU A 172 7.95 -1.95 5.09
C LEU A 172 7.74 -0.96 3.94
N ALA A 173 7.97 0.34 4.19
CA ALA A 173 7.88 1.39 3.18
C ALA A 173 8.91 1.19 2.05
N ALA A 174 10.14 0.78 2.37
CA ALA A 174 11.16 0.49 1.36
C ALA A 174 10.76 -0.68 0.46
N TYR A 175 10.16 -1.75 1.02
CA TYR A 175 9.63 -2.86 0.22
C TYR A 175 8.46 -2.43 -0.66
N GLN A 176 7.52 -1.65 -0.11
CA GLN A 176 6.44 -1.05 -0.91
C GLN A 176 7.01 -0.26 -2.09
N PHE A 177 7.99 0.61 -1.86
CA PHE A 177 8.64 1.38 -2.92
C PHE A 177 9.30 0.48 -3.97
N LYS A 178 10.08 -0.50 -3.53
CA LYS A 178 10.75 -1.46 -4.42
C LYS A 178 9.73 -2.12 -5.36
N TRP A 179 8.59 -2.57 -4.82
CA TRP A 179 7.56 -3.18 -5.66
C TRP A 179 7.00 -2.19 -6.70
N PHE A 180 6.65 -0.97 -6.31
CA PHE A 180 6.19 0.07 -7.25
C PHE A 180 7.19 0.30 -8.39
N ILE A 181 8.48 0.41 -8.09
CA ILE A 181 9.53 0.59 -9.11
C ILE A 181 9.66 -0.64 -10.01
N THR A 182 9.59 -1.86 -9.47
CA THR A 182 9.67 -3.08 -10.28
C THR A 182 8.53 -3.23 -11.28
N GLN A 183 7.35 -2.63 -11.02
CA GLN A 183 6.23 -2.67 -11.98
C GLN A 183 6.45 -1.76 -13.20
N VAL A 184 7.31 -0.74 -13.08
CA VAL A 184 7.62 0.23 -14.14
C VAL A 184 8.80 -0.21 -15.00
N HIS A 185 9.58 -1.21 -14.57
CA HIS A 185 10.66 -1.75 -15.38
C HIS A 185 10.12 -2.42 -16.66
N PHE A 186 10.73 -2.03 -17.79
CA PHE A 186 10.50 -2.55 -19.13
C PHE A 186 11.41 -3.74 -19.39
#